data_AF-A0A7Y5VAN0-F1
#
_entry.id   AF-A0A7Y5VAN0-F1
#
_cell.length_a   1.000
_cell.length_b   1.000
_cell.length_c   1.000
_cell.angle_alpha   90.00
_cell.angle_beta   90.00
_cell.angle_gamma   90.00
#
_symmetry.space_group_name_H-M   'P 1'
#
loop_
_entity.id
_entity.type
_entity.pdbx_description
1 polymer ?
#
loop_
_entity_poly.entity_id
_entity_poly.type
_entity_poly.pdbx_seq_one_letter_code
_entity_poly.pdbx_strand_id
1 'polypeptide(L)' 'MRDLDDLFAALARAPFRAKFRLGPADAEYLRLKGLPVVVRHAEDFVARRLAPAEPKNDG' A
#
# COMPACT_ATOMS: atom_id res chain seq x y z
N MET A 1 13.18 -18.81 3.06
CA MET A 1 12.43 -17.61 2.65
C MET A 1 11.10 -18.12 2.10
N ARG A 2 9.95 -17.57 2.51
CA ARG A 2 8.66 -17.98 1.91
C ARG A 2 8.58 -17.42 0.50
N ASP A 3 7.91 -18.15 -0.38
CA ASP A 3 7.56 -17.62 -1.69
C ASP A 3 6.65 -16.39 -1.56
N LEU A 4 6.83 -15.39 -2.43
CA LEU A 4 6.11 -14.12 -2.33
C LEU A 4 4.64 -14.27 -2.70
N ASP A 5 4.31 -15.13 -3.67
CA ASP A 5 2.93 -15.35 -4.08
C ASP A 5 2.16 -16.04 -2.95
N ASP A 6 2.78 -17.03 -2.30
CA ASP A 6 2.23 -17.68 -1.11
C ASP A 6 2.02 -16.68 0.06
N LEU A 7 3.00 -15.79 0.27
CA LEU A 7 2.90 -14.76 1.29
C LEU A 7 1.74 -13.79 1.01
N PHE A 8 1.62 -13.29 -0.23
CA PHE A 8 0.56 -12.35 -0.59
C PHE A 8 -0.83 -13.00 -0.55
N ALA A 9 -0.94 -14.27 -0.95
CA ALA A 9 -2.17 -15.04 -0.82
C ALA A 9 -2.62 -15.18 0.65
N ALA A 10 -1.68 -15.42 1.57
CA ALA A 10 -1.98 -15.47 3.00
C ALA A 10 -2.36 -14.09 3.56
N LEU A 11 -1.63 -13.03 3.17
CA LEU A 11 -1.92 -11.66 3.61
C LEU A 11 -3.29 -11.18 3.15
N ALA A 12 -3.72 -11.52 1.93
CA ALA A 12 -5.04 -11.15 1.41
C ALA A 12 -6.19 -11.69 2.27
N ARG A 13 -5.99 -12.83 2.97
CA ARG A 13 -6.98 -13.44 3.87
C ARG A 13 -6.91 -12.91 5.30
N ALA A 14 -5.90 -12.11 5.64
CA ALA A 14 -5.69 -11.64 7.00
C ALA A 14 -6.79 -10.65 7.43
N PRO A 15 -7.42 -10.81 8.62
CA PRO A 15 -8.50 -9.93 9.10
C PRO A 15 -8.09 -8.44 9.13
N PHE A 16 -6.83 -8.17 9.47
CA PHE A 16 -6.29 -6.82 9.49
C PHE A 16 -6.35 -6.14 8.12
N ARG A 17 -6.08 -6.86 7.02
CA ARG A 17 -6.08 -6.27 5.67
C ARG A 17 -7.48 -6.25 5.08
N ALA A 18 -8.28 -7.28 5.34
CA ALA A 18 -9.64 -7.41 4.84
C ALA A 18 -10.61 -6.30 5.35
N LYS A 19 -10.28 -5.64 6.47
CA LYS A 19 -11.10 -4.55 7.01
C LYS A 19 -10.97 -3.22 6.24
N PHE A 20 -9.89 -3.03 5.47
CA PHE A 20 -9.70 -1.79 4.71
C PHE A 20 -10.53 -1.84 3.43
N ARG A 21 -11.38 -0.84 3.24
CA ARG A 21 -12.23 -0.66 2.05
C ARG A 21 -12.16 0.80 1.63
N LEU A 22 -12.30 1.07 0.32
CA LEU A 22 -12.38 2.44 -0.17
C LEU A 22 -13.69 3.07 0.29
N GLY A 23 -13.61 4.27 0.85
CA GLY A 23 -14.79 5.09 1.07
C GLY A 23 -15.36 5.61 -0.25
N PRO A 24 -16.56 6.21 -0.25
CA PRO A 24 -17.18 6.72 -1.48
C PRO A 24 -16.30 7.74 -2.23
N ALA A 25 -15.67 8.65 -1.48
CA ALA A 25 -14.78 9.67 -2.05
C ALA A 25 -13.50 9.04 -2.66
N ASP A 26 -12.90 8.06 -1.98
CA ASP A 26 -11.70 7.39 -2.46
C ASP A 26 -12.00 6.53 -3.70
N ALA A 27 -13.16 5.86 -3.72
CA ALA A 27 -13.61 5.08 -4.86
C ALA A 27 -13.85 5.97 -6.09
N GLU A 28 -14.48 7.14 -5.91
CA GLU A 28 -14.67 8.12 -6.99
C GLU A 28 -13.33 8.70 -7.46
N TYR A 29 -12.43 9.02 -6.53
CA TYR A 29 -11.08 9.48 -6.87
C TYR A 29 -10.34 8.44 -7.72
N LEU A 30 -10.38 7.16 -7.34
CA LEU A 30 -9.79 6.06 -8.10
C LEU A 30 -10.43 5.94 -9.49
N ARG A 31 -11.76 6.07 -9.58
CA ARG A 31 -12.48 6.02 -10.86
C ARG A 31 -12.08 7.17 -11.80
N LEU A 32 -11.92 8.38 -11.27
CA LEU A 32 -11.57 9.57 -12.04
C LEU A 32 -10.10 9.59 -12.48
N LYS A 33 -9.18 9.14 -11.63
CA LYS A 33 -7.73 9.15 -11.92
C LYS A 33 -7.26 7.89 -12.63
N GLY A 34 -7.92 6.77 -12.40
CA GLY A 34 -7.51 5.46 -12.87
C GLY A 34 -6.39 4.84 -12.03
N LEU A 35 -6.32 3.52 -12.08
CA LEU A 35 -5.38 2.73 -11.29
C LEU A 35 -3.90 3.10 -11.54
N PRO A 36 -3.42 3.30 -12.79
CA PRO A 36 -2.00 3.60 -13.03
C PRO A 36 -1.54 4.89 -12.35
N VAL A 37 -2.37 5.93 -12.35
CA VAL A 37 -2.06 7.22 -11.71
C VAL A 37 -2.01 7.07 -10.20
N VAL A 38 -2.97 6.36 -9.61
CA VAL A 38 -3.02 6.11 -8.17
C VAL A 38 -1.82 5.29 -7.70
N VAL A 39 -1.41 4.27 -8.46
CA VAL A 39 -0.21 3.47 -8.15
C VAL A 39 1.04 4.35 -8.16
N ARG A 40 1.22 5.18 -9.20
CA ARG A 40 2.34 6.11 -9.28
C ARG A 40 2.38 7.07 -8.08
N HIS A 41 1.23 7.64 -7.68
CA HIS A 41 1.18 8.49 -6.50
C HIS A 41 1.57 7.74 -5.22
N ALA A 42 1.16 6.47 -5.09
CA ALA A 42 1.53 5.65 -3.94
C ALA A 42 3.05 5.41 -3.90
N GLU A 43 3.68 5.11 -5.04
CA GLU A 43 5.14 5.00 -5.16
C GLU A 43 5.84 6.29 -4.75
N ASP A 44 5.39 7.43 -5.26
CA ASP A 44 5.93 8.75 -4.91
C ASP A 44 5.82 9.03 -3.40
N PHE A 45 4.70 8.66 -2.78
CA PHE A 45 4.52 8.82 -1.34
C PHE A 45 5.45 7.92 -0.53
N VAL A 46 5.60 6.66 -0.92
CA VAL A 46 6.53 5.74 -0.24
C VAL A 46 7.94 6.26 -0.39
N ALA A 47 8.38 6.60 -1.60
CA ALA A 47 9.73 7.11 -1.85
C ALA A 47 10.04 8.36 -1.02
N ARG A 48 9.08 9.28 -0.90
CA ARG A 48 9.26 10.53 -0.14
C ARG A 48 9.22 10.34 1.38
N ARG A 49 8.55 9.30 1.87
CA ARG A 49 8.34 9.05 3.30
C ARG A 49 9.18 7.89 3.83
N LEU A 50 9.93 7.23 2.96
CA LEU A 50 10.82 6.14 3.37
C LEU A 50 11.88 6.73 4.29
N ALA A 51 11.94 6.22 5.51
CA ALA A 51 13.02 6.57 6.42
C ALA A 51 14.37 6.11 5.83
N PRO A 52 15.49 6.74 6.23
CA PRO A 52 16.81 6.22 5.90
C PRO A 52 16.93 4.75 6.28
N ALA A 53 17.74 3.99 5.52
CA ALA A 53 18.01 2.60 5.83
C ALA A 53 18.60 2.42 7.24
N GLU A 54 19.36 3.42 7.71
CA GLU A 54 19.91 3.52 9.06
C GLU A 54 19.44 4.85 9.68
N PRO A 55 18.24 4.90 10.27
CA PRO A 55 17.74 6.12 10.90
C PRO A 55 18.56 6.41 12.17
N LYS A 56 18.95 7.68 12.36
CA LYS A 56 19.74 8.11 13.53
C LYS A 56 19.06 7.77 14.87
N ASN A 57 17.74 7.80 14.91
CA ASN A 57 16.93 7.40 16.04
C ASN A 57 15.96 6.31 15.56
N ASP A 58 16.28 5.05 15.85
CA ASP A 58 15.47 3.88 15.54
C ASP A 58 14.69 3.45 16.80
N GLY A 59 13.74 4.27 17.21
CA GLY A 59 12.97 4.12 18.45
C GLY A 59 11.57 4.69 18.36
#